data_AF-A0A933NKB2-F1
#
_entry.id   AF-A0A933NKB2-F1
#
_cell.length_a   1.000
_cell.length_b   1.000
_cell.length_c   1.000
_cell.angle_alpha   90.00
_cell.angle_beta   90.00
_cell.angle_gamma   90.00
#
_symmetry.space_group_name_H-M   'P 1'
#
loop_
_entity.id
_entity.type
_entity.pdbx_description
1 polymer ?
#
loop_
_entity_poly.entity_id
_entity_poly.type
_entity_poly.pdbx_seq_one_letter_code
_entity_poly.pdbx_strand_id
1 'polypeptide(L)'
;MADPPDSMDQDCQEAPPAPEDAVHLSIVIPTLNEAGNIARVIDGLGELRERWPRRAIEVLCVDDGSSDGTAELIRGLTTDRPWLRLVLRQGDRDLSRAVPGGDG
;
A
#
# COMPACT_ATOMS: atom_id res chain seq x y z
N MET A 1 59.13 16.62 7.38
CA MET A 1 58.20 15.84 6.54
C MET A 1 57.40 14.97 7.49
N ALA A 2 56.24 15.48 7.87
CA ALA A 2 55.23 14.75 8.63
C ALA A 2 53.94 15.01 7.85
N ASP A 3 53.33 13.94 7.34
CA ASP A 3 52.04 14.03 6.66
C ASP A 3 50.97 14.56 7.62
N PRO A 4 50.06 15.45 7.17
CA PRO A 4 48.86 15.76 7.93
C PRO A 4 47.96 14.51 8.01
N PRO A 5 47.27 14.25 9.14
CA PRO A 5 46.33 13.15 9.21
C PRO A 5 45.18 13.38 8.23
N ASP A 6 44.97 12.36 7.41
CA ASP A 6 43.94 12.22 6.41
C ASP A 6 42.57 12.58 7.00
N SER A 7 41.94 13.58 6.41
CA SER A 7 40.58 13.99 6.72
C SER A 7 39.65 13.09 5.92
N MET A 8 39.13 12.03 6.54
CA MET A 8 38.05 11.24 5.92
C MET A 8 37.25 10.45 6.97
N ASP A 9 35.95 10.76 6.98
CA ASP A 9 34.84 9.84 7.26
C ASP A 9 34.56 9.39 8.71
N GLN A 10 34.38 10.34 9.62
CA GLN A 10 33.74 10.06 10.93
C GLN A 10 32.61 11.03 11.19
N ASP A 11 31.48 10.79 10.54
CA ASP A 11 30.19 10.62 11.22
C ASP A 11 29.11 10.39 10.14
N CYS A 12 29.05 9.17 9.59
CA CYS A 12 27.74 8.64 9.20
C CYS A 12 26.96 8.47 10.51
N GLN A 13 26.42 9.57 11.05
CA GLN A 13 25.52 9.50 12.19
C GLN A 13 24.36 8.62 11.73
N GLU A 14 24.29 7.43 12.30
CA GLU A 14 23.17 6.52 12.15
C GLU A 14 21.89 7.34 12.34
N ALA A 15 21.01 7.33 11.34
CA ALA A 15 19.79 8.11 11.39
C ALA A 15 19.07 7.78 12.71
N PRO A 16 18.55 8.78 13.44
CA PRO A 16 17.87 8.53 14.70
C PRO A 16 16.85 7.41 14.51
N PRO A 17 16.72 6.47 15.48
CA PRO A 17 15.79 5.36 15.35
C PRO A 17 14.44 5.97 14.99
N ALA A 18 13.84 5.45 13.91
CA ALA A 18 12.53 5.91 13.47
C ALA A 18 11.60 5.89 14.70
N PRO A 19 10.73 6.91 14.88
CA PRO A 19 9.85 6.97 16.04
C PRO A 19 9.15 5.62 16.20
N GLU A 20 8.92 5.15 17.42
CA GLU A 20 8.33 3.81 17.67
C GLU A 20 6.92 3.63 17.04
N ASP A 21 6.32 4.73 16.55
CA ASP A 21 5.08 4.79 15.78
C ASP A 21 5.28 4.93 14.25
N ALA A 22 6.50 4.81 13.74
CA ALA A 22 6.79 4.84 12.32
C ALA A 22 6.28 3.58 11.62
N VAL A 23 5.54 3.75 10.53
CA VAL A 23 5.30 2.65 9.60
C VAL A 23 6.65 2.27 8.99
N HIS A 24 7.10 1.06 9.26
CA HIS A 24 8.36 0.53 8.72
C HIS A 24 8.15 -0.18 7.38
N LEU A 25 6.91 -0.61 7.08
CA LEU A 25 6.56 -1.37 5.89
C LEU A 25 5.14 -1.02 5.41
N SER A 26 5.04 -0.60 4.15
CA SER A 26 3.76 -0.42 3.46
C SER A 26 3.57 -1.53 2.43
N ILE A 27 2.45 -2.24 2.49
CA ILE A 27 2.09 -3.29 1.55
C ILE A 27 0.98 -2.77 0.64
N VAL A 28 1.23 -2.73 -0.66
CA VAL A 28 0.23 -2.31 -1.65
C VAL A 28 -0.30 -3.54 -2.38
N ILE A 29 -1.63 -3.69 -2.39
CA ILE A 29 -2.31 -4.83 -3.02
C ILE A 29 -3.23 -4.27 -4.12
N PRO A 30 -2.86 -4.38 -5.40
CA PRO A 30 -3.79 -4.08 -6.48
C PRO A 30 -4.91 -5.13 -6.49
N THR A 31 -6.15 -4.69 -6.67
CA THR A 31 -7.33 -5.56 -6.71
C THR A 31 -8.22 -5.25 -7.92
N LEU A 32 -8.66 -6.31 -8.59
CA LEU A 32 -9.69 -6.25 -9.63
C LEU A 32 -10.47 -7.57 -9.62
N ASN A 33 -11.72 -7.53 -9.20
CA ASN A 33 -12.60 -8.69 -9.07
C ASN A 33 -11.99 -9.84 -8.23
N GLU A 34 -11.52 -9.50 -7.03
CA GLU A 34 -10.83 -10.39 -6.09
C GLU A 34 -11.68 -10.71 -4.84
N ALA A 35 -13.01 -10.54 -4.89
CA ALA A 35 -13.88 -10.68 -3.72
C ALA A 35 -13.77 -12.06 -3.04
N GLY A 36 -13.47 -13.11 -3.82
CA GLY A 36 -13.28 -14.46 -3.32
C GLY A 36 -11.96 -14.71 -2.57
N ASN A 37 -10.96 -13.83 -2.73
CA ASN A 37 -9.61 -14.05 -2.23
C ASN A 37 -9.13 -12.95 -1.27
N ILE A 38 -9.51 -11.70 -1.51
CA ILE A 38 -8.94 -10.54 -0.81
C ILE A 38 -9.11 -10.60 0.71
N ALA A 39 -10.22 -11.16 1.21
CA ALA A 39 -10.45 -11.35 2.64
C ALA A 39 -9.36 -12.23 3.30
N ARG A 40 -9.04 -13.38 2.68
CA ARG A 40 -8.01 -14.30 3.20
C ARG A 40 -6.63 -13.66 3.22
N VAL A 41 -6.31 -12.88 2.19
CA VAL A 41 -5.04 -12.16 2.12
C VAL A 41 -4.94 -11.14 3.25
N ILE A 42 -6.00 -10.35 3.47
CA ILE A 42 -6.06 -9.36 4.55
C ILE A 42 -5.93 -10.05 5.91
N ASP A 43 -6.63 -11.15 6.16
CA ASP A 43 -6.55 -11.87 7.43
C ASP A 43 -5.14 -12.41 7.70
N GLY A 44 -4.48 -12.99 6.69
CA GLY A 44 -3.09 -13.45 6.82
C GLY A 44 -2.09 -12.31 7.10
N LEU A 45 -2.33 -11.12 6.57
CA LEU A 45 -1.54 -9.92 6.89
C LEU A 45 -1.82 -9.43 8.32
N GLY A 46 -3.04 -9.59 8.81
CA GLY A 46 -3.39 -9.35 10.21
C GLY A 46 -2.59 -10.26 11.15
N GLU A 47 -2.56 -11.56 10.87
CA GLU A 47 -1.77 -12.52 11.65
C GLU A 47 -0.26 -12.23 11.59
N LEU A 48 0.25 -11.84 10.42
CA LEU A 48 1.66 -11.43 10.27
C LEU A 48 1.98 -10.21 11.14
N ARG A 49 1.06 -9.24 11.18
CA ARG A 49 1.20 -8.01 11.97
C ARG A 49 1.21 -8.29 13.48
N GLU A 50 0.51 -9.32 13.96
CA GLU A 50 0.57 -9.74 15.37
C GLU A 50 1.94 -10.31 15.77
N ARG A 51 2.66 -10.90 14.82
CA ARG A 51 3.99 -11.51 15.05
C ARG A 51 5.16 -10.54 14.87
N TRP A 52 4.91 -9.33 14.36
CA TRP A 52 5.91 -8.27 14.19
C TRP A 52 5.71 -7.16 15.25
N PRO A 53 6.74 -6.33 15.55
CA PRO A 53 6.59 -5.26 16.53
C PRO A 53 5.41 -4.35 16.14
N ARG A 54 4.63 -3.97 17.16
CA ARG A 54 3.36 -3.26 17.00
C ARG A 54 3.57 -2.01 16.13
N ARG A 55 2.72 -1.85 15.11
CA ARG A 55 2.56 -0.65 14.25
C ARG A 55 3.54 -0.47 13.08
N ALA A 56 4.34 -1.48 12.76
CA ALA A 56 5.24 -1.42 11.61
C ALA A 56 4.57 -1.54 10.23
N ILE A 57 3.35 -2.10 10.12
CA ILE A 57 2.74 -2.47 8.83
C ILE A 57 1.45 -1.69 8.58
N GLU A 58 1.38 -1.06 7.41
CA GLU A 58 0.13 -0.62 6.78
C GLU A 58 -0.15 -1.40 5.49
N VAL A 59 -1.42 -1.54 5.15
CA VAL A 59 -1.87 -2.21 3.92
C VAL A 59 -2.78 -1.27 3.13
N LEU A 60 -2.43 -1.05 1.86
CA LEU A 60 -3.21 -0.27 0.91
C LEU A 60 -3.75 -1.19 -0.18
N CYS A 61 -5.04 -1.46 -0.14
CA CYS A 61 -5.72 -2.12 -1.25
C CYS A 61 -6.09 -1.07 -2.30
N VAL A 62 -5.60 -1.22 -3.51
CA VAL A 62 -5.88 -0.31 -4.63
C VAL A 62 -6.83 -1.01 -5.59
N ASP A 63 -8.10 -0.63 -5.55
CA ASP A 63 -9.12 -1.19 -6.43
C ASP A 63 -9.17 -0.44 -7.78
N ASP A 64 -9.07 -1.20 -8.87
CA ASP A 64 -9.05 -0.68 -10.24
C ASP A 64 -10.42 -0.84 -10.95
N GLY A 65 -11.52 -0.72 -10.19
CA GLY A 65 -12.87 -0.75 -10.74
C GLY A 65 -13.54 -2.11 -10.71
N SER A 66 -13.42 -2.83 -9.59
CA SER A 66 -14.09 -4.12 -9.41
C SER A 66 -15.61 -4.00 -9.48
N SER A 67 -16.26 -5.00 -10.06
CA SER A 67 -17.72 -5.09 -10.21
C SER A 67 -18.35 -6.25 -9.43
N ASP A 68 -17.53 -7.04 -8.74
CA ASP A 68 -17.91 -8.26 -8.01
C ASP A 68 -18.14 -8.05 -6.49
N GLY A 69 -18.03 -6.81 -6.01
CA GLY A 69 -18.13 -6.49 -4.58
C GLY A 69 -16.79 -6.43 -3.83
N THR A 70 -15.65 -6.54 -4.53
CA THR A 70 -14.30 -6.47 -3.91
C THR A 70 -14.11 -5.20 -3.08
N ALA A 71 -14.45 -4.04 -3.63
CA ALA A 71 -14.28 -2.75 -2.96
C ALA A 71 -15.16 -2.63 -1.71
N GLU A 72 -16.41 -3.08 -1.77
CA GLU A 72 -17.36 -3.09 -0.66
C GLU A 72 -16.86 -4.01 0.46
N LEU A 73 -16.35 -5.18 0.09
CA LEU A 73 -15.78 -6.13 1.04
C LEU A 73 -14.59 -5.51 1.78
N ILE A 74 -13.62 -4.95 1.05
CA ILE A 74 -12.44 -4.31 1.67
C ILE A 74 -12.88 -3.16 2.58
N ARG A 75 -13.84 -2.33 2.12
CA ARG A 75 -14.39 -1.22 2.90
C ARG A 75 -15.04 -1.68 4.21
N GLY A 76 -15.72 -2.82 4.21
CA GLY A 76 -16.27 -3.40 5.44
C GLY A 76 -15.16 -3.73 6.45
N LEU A 77 -14.06 -4.32 5.97
CA LEU A 77 -12.92 -4.74 6.79
C LEU A 77 -12.09 -3.57 7.35
N THR A 78 -12.22 -2.34 6.84
CA THR A 78 -11.45 -1.20 7.40
C THR A 78 -11.98 -0.72 8.75
N THR A 79 -13.22 -1.07 9.09
CA THR A 79 -13.90 -0.61 10.32
C THR A 79 -13.18 -1.07 11.60
N ASP A 80 -12.69 -2.30 11.61
CA ASP A 80 -12.00 -2.95 12.73
C ASP A 80 -10.48 -3.07 12.50
N ARG A 81 -10.00 -2.71 11.29
CA ARG A 81 -8.58 -2.79 10.90
C ARG A 81 -8.04 -1.41 10.53
N PRO A 82 -7.60 -0.58 11.51
CA PRO A 82 -7.11 0.78 11.24
C PRO A 82 -5.81 0.84 10.41
N TRP A 83 -5.15 -0.31 10.23
CA TRP A 83 -3.94 -0.48 9.40
C TRP A 83 -4.26 -0.82 7.93
N LEU A 84 -5.54 -1.05 7.60
CA LEU A 84 -6.02 -1.35 6.26
C LEU A 84 -6.68 -0.11 5.65
N ARG A 85 -6.27 0.25 4.44
CA ARG A 85 -6.84 1.38 3.69
C ARG A 85 -7.27 0.92 2.31
N LEU A 86 -8.44 1.36 1.87
CA LEU A 86 -8.92 1.18 0.50
C LEU A 86 -8.67 2.46 -0.29
N VAL A 87 -8.00 2.32 -1.42
CA VAL A 87 -7.80 3.36 -2.43
C VAL A 87 -8.58 2.92 -3.66
N LEU A 88 -9.52 3.75 -4.12
CA LEU A 88 -10.20 3.51 -5.39
C LEU A 88 -9.47 4.29 -6.48
N ARG A 89 -9.03 3.60 -7.52
CA ARG A 89 -8.54 4.28 -8.71
C ARG A 89 -9.75 4.82 -9.48
N GLN A 90 -9.92 6.13 -9.44
CA GLN A 90 -10.81 6.81 -10.38
C GLN A 90 -10.18 6.65 -11.75
N GLY A 91 -10.62 5.65 -12.51
CA GLY A 91 -10.25 5.54 -13.91
C GLY A 91 -10.78 6.76 -14.64
N ASP A 92 -9.91 7.49 -15.33
CA ASP A 92 -10.33 8.36 -16.43
C ASP A 92 -11.26 7.54 -17.33
N ARG A 93 -12.56 7.82 -17.26
CA ARG A 93 -13.58 7.26 -18.16
C ARG A 93 -13.46 7.84 -19.58
N ASP A 94 -12.27 8.18 -20.03
CA ASP A 94 -12.02 8.83 -21.32
C ASP A 94 -10.75 8.27 -21.95
N LEU A 95 -10.79 7.08 -22.55
CA LEU A 95 -9.96 6.77 -23.73
C LEU A 95 -10.54 5.67 -24.64
N SER A 96 -11.82 5.30 -24.50
CA SER A 96 -12.51 4.50 -25.52
C SER A 96 -13.98 4.91 -25.64
N ARG A 97 -14.24 6.21 -25.85
CA ARG A 97 -15.47 6.61 -26.52
C ARG A 97 -15.34 6.16 -27.97
N ALA A 98 -15.90 4.99 -28.27
CA ALA A 98 -16.20 4.59 -29.64
C ALA A 98 -16.90 5.75 -30.35
N VAL A 99 -16.39 6.16 -31.52
CA VAL A 99 -17.08 7.09 -32.40
C VAL A 99 -18.35 6.40 -32.91
N PRO A 100 -19.57 6.92 -32.63
CA PRO A 100 -20.74 6.51 -33.36
C PRO A 100 -20.93 7.43 -34.56
N GLY A 101 -21.03 6.85 -35.76
CA GLY A 101 -21.84 7.39 -36.84
C GLY A 101 -21.11 8.24 -37.89
N GLY A 102 -21.14 7.73 -39.11
CA GLY A 102 -20.84 8.46 -40.33
C GLY A 102 -21.20 7.65 -41.56
N ASP A 103 -22.42 7.10 -41.61
CA ASP A 103 -23.01 6.66 -42.87
C ASP A 103 -23.50 7.92 -43.61
N GLY A 104 -22.91 8.18 -44.76
CA GLY A 104 -23.28 9.25 -45.69
C GLY A 104 -22.50 9.11 -46.99
#